data_AF-A0A2V8MPA2-F1
#
_entry.id   AF-A0A2V8MPA2-F1
#
_cell.length_a   1.000
_cell.length_b   1.000
_cell.length_c   1.000
_cell.angle_alpha   90.00
_cell.angle_beta   90.00
_cell.angle_gamma   90.00
#
_symmetry.space_group_name_H-M   'P 1'
#
loop_
_entity.id
_entity.type
_entity.pdbx_description
1 polymer ?
#
loop_
_entity_poly.entity_id
_entity_poly.type
_entity_poly.pdbx_seq_one_letter_code
_entity_poly.pdbx_strand_id
1 'polypeptide(L)' 'MLTECASVGFCAIGAAVLVYPDGVWYAQVRAADVPEIIEEHLLNNRVVERLALLKVPSSGSDRTETNSINSDWEA' A
#
# COMPACT_ATOMS: atom_id res chain seq x y z
N MET A 1 -14.44 -6.49 6.28
CA MET A 1 -15.27 -5.47 6.95
C MET A 1 -15.00 -4.16 6.23
N LEU A 2 -16.03 -3.52 5.68
CA LEU A 2 -15.90 -2.20 5.05
C LEU A 2 -16.31 -1.16 6.07
N THR A 3 -15.48 -0.14 6.26
CA THR A 3 -15.76 0.97 7.18
C THR A 3 -15.74 2.25 6.37
N GLU A 4 -16.82 3.03 6.48
CA GLU A 4 -16.88 4.36 5.88
C GLU A 4 -16.12 5.34 6.80
N CYS A 5 -15.05 5.94 6.27
CA CYS A 5 -14.28 7.00 6.92
C CYS A 5 -14.57 8.34 6.25
N ALA A 6 -14.48 9.43 7.02
CA ALA A 6 -14.67 10.79 6.51
C ALA A 6 -13.47 11.26 5.66
N SER A 7 -12.79 12.34 6.04
CA SER A 7 -11.60 12.78 5.30
C SER A 7 -10.33 12.18 5.88
N VAL A 8 -9.55 11.55 5.02
CA VAL A 8 -8.22 10.99 5.29
C VAL A 8 -7.10 11.85 4.69
N GLY A 9 -7.38 13.13 4.39
CA GLY A 9 -6.39 14.09 3.86
C GLY A 9 -6.25 14.10 2.33
N PHE A 10 -6.88 13.15 1.61
CA PHE A 10 -6.79 13.02 0.15
C PHE A 10 -7.92 13.73 -0.62
N CYS A 11 -8.51 14.80 -0.05
CA CYS A 11 -9.67 15.49 -0.64
C CYS A 11 -9.44 15.94 -2.10
N ALA A 12 -8.21 16.31 -2.45
CA ALA A 12 -7.87 16.79 -3.79
C ALA A 12 -7.67 15.67 -4.83
N ILE A 13 -7.45 14.43 -4.41
CA ILE A 13 -7.07 13.29 -5.27
C ILE A 13 -8.26 12.36 -5.54
N GLY A 14 -9.35 12.52 -4.77
CA GLY A 14 -10.60 11.78 -4.93
C GLY A 14 -10.74 10.65 -3.91
N ALA A 15 -11.56 9.65 -4.24
CA ALA A 15 -11.83 8.54 -3.33
C ALA A 15 -10.54 7.77 -2.99
N ALA A 16 -10.27 7.65 -1.69
CA ALA A 16 -9.13 6.93 -1.15
C ALA A 16 -9.58 5.63 -0.47
N VAL A 17 -8.86 4.54 -0.71
CA VAL A 17 -9.13 3.22 -0.12
C VAL A 17 -7.86 2.72 0.57
N LEU A 18 -7.98 2.36 1.84
CA LEU A 18 -6.90 1.79 2.63
C LEU A 18 -7.17 0.31 2.86
N VAL A 19 -6.21 -0.53 2.49
CA VAL A 19 -6.30 -1.99 2.69
C VAL A 19 -5.34 -2.40 3.82
N TYR A 20 -5.90 -3.05 4.83
CA TYR A 20 -5.17 -3.70 5.92
C TYR A 20 -5.21 -5.22 5.77
N PRO A 21 -4.15 -5.96 6.14
CA PRO A 21 -2.93 -5.51 6.84
C PRO A 21 -1.83 -4.91 5.93
N ASP A 22 -2.00 -4.91 4.61
CA ASP A 22 -0.94 -4.58 3.64
C ASP A 22 -0.43 -3.13 3.68
N GLY A 23 -1.19 -2.21 4.29
CA GLY A 23 -0.77 -0.82 4.44
C GLY A 23 -0.74 -0.04 3.11
N VAL A 24 -1.54 -0.48 2.14
CA VAL A 24 -1.60 0.13 0.80
C VAL A 24 -2.74 1.13 0.72
N TRP A 25 -2.39 2.32 0.24
CA TRP A 25 -3.33 3.38 -0.07
C TRP A 25 -3.58 3.44 -1.58
N TYR A 26 -4.84 3.25 -1.98
CA TYR A 26 -5.31 3.55 -3.32
C TYR A 26 -5.93 4.95 -3.36
N ALA A 27 -5.67 5.68 -4.43
CA ALA A 27 -6.26 6.99 -4.67
C ALA A 27 -6.96 7.05 -6.03
N GLN A 28 -7.89 8.00 -6.17
CA GLN A 28 -8.68 8.21 -7.38
C GLN A 28 -9.49 6.98 -7.84
N VAL A 29 -9.91 6.14 -6.88
CA VAL A 29 -10.62 4.88 -7.15
C VAL A 29 -11.98 5.17 -7.78
N ARG A 30 -12.29 4.50 -8.89
CA ARG A 30 -13.62 4.52 -9.52
C ARG A 30 -14.36 3.22 -9.24
N ALA A 31 -15.69 3.24 -9.37
CA ALA A 31 -16.51 2.03 -9.19
C ALA A 31 -16.10 0.87 -10.11
N ALA A 32 -15.61 1.18 -11.32
CA ALA A 32 -15.12 0.19 -12.27
C ALA A 32 -13.80 -0.48 -11.85
N ASP A 33 -13.04 0.14 -10.94
CA ASP A 33 -11.74 -0.36 -10.49
C ASP A 33 -11.87 -1.32 -9.28
N VAL A 34 -13.03 -1.32 -8.63
CA VAL A 34 -13.30 -2.14 -7.43
C VAL A 34 -13.15 -3.65 -7.70
N PRO A 35 -13.69 -4.22 -8.79
CA PRO A 35 -13.52 -5.64 -9.09
C PRO A 35 -12.04 -6.02 -9.25
N GLU A 36 -11.26 -5.19 -9.93
CA GLU A 36 -9.81 -5.40 -10.12
C GLU A 36 -9.05 -5.37 -8.80
N ILE A 37 -9.36 -4.42 -7.90
CA ILE A 37 -8.76 -4.36 -6.56
C ILE A 37 -9.10 -5.63 -5.75
N ILE A 38 -10.32 -6.15 -5.86
CA ILE A 38 -10.71 -7.36 -5.14
C ILE A 38 -9.96 -8.59 -5.70
N GLU A 39 -9.97 -8.76 -7.02
CA GLU A 39 -9.36 -9.93 -7.67
C GLU A 39 -7.84 -9.95 -7.56
N GLU A 40 -7.18 -8.82 -7.80
CA GLU A 40 -5.72 -8.74 -7.78
C GLU A 40 -5.20 -8.60 -6.35
N HIS A 41 -5.73 -7.65 -5.57
CA HIS A 41 -5.15 -7.35 -4.27
C HIS A 41 -5.68 -8.27 -3.16
N LEU A 42 -7.01 -8.42 -3.03
CA LEU A 42 -7.57 -9.18 -1.91
C LEU A 42 -7.51 -10.70 -2.10
N LEU A 43 -7.63 -11.20 -3.35
CA LEU A 43 -7.57 -12.64 -3.62
C LEU A 43 -6.16 -13.11 -3.97
N ASN A 44 -5.42 -12.34 -4.76
CA ASN A 44 -4.12 -12.75 -5.29
C ASN A 44 -2.92 -12.07 -4.61
N ASN A 45 -3.15 -11.18 -3.64
CA ASN A 45 -2.12 -10.45 -2.91
C ASN A 45 -1.18 -9.60 -3.82
N ARG A 46 -1.68 -9.19 -5.00
CA ARG A 46 -0.98 -8.35 -5.98
C ARG A 46 -1.52 -6.92 -5.95
N VAL A 47 -0.65 -5.96 -5.66
CA VAL A 47 -1.03 -4.55 -5.59
C VAL A 47 -1.26 -3.99 -6.98
N VAL A 48 -2.37 -3.26 -7.16
CA VAL A 48 -2.66 -2.56 -8.42
C VAL A 48 -1.86 -1.25 -8.46
N GLU A 49 -0.66 -1.29 -9.02
CA GLU A 49 0.29 -0.16 -9.02
C GLU A 49 -0.27 1.12 -9.66
N ARG A 50 -1.16 1.01 -10.65
CA ARG A 50 -1.76 2.18 -11.31
C ARG A 50 -2.56 3.08 -10.35
N LEU A 51 -3.12 2.50 -9.30
CA LEU A 51 -3.97 3.19 -8.31
C LEU A 51 -3.23 3.41 -6.98
N ALA A 52 -2.08 2.76 -6.77
CA ALA A 52 -1.36 2.80 -5.52
C ALA A 52 -0.65 4.15 -5.34
N LEU A 53 -1.05 4.89 -4.30
CA LEU A 53 -0.49 6.20 -3.97
C LEU A 53 0.64 6.10 -2.93
N LEU A 54 0.48 5.21 -1.95
CA LEU A 54 1.47 5.02 -0.90
C LEU A 54 1.45 3.57 -0.41
N LYS A 55 2.64 2.99 -0.23
CA LYS A 55 2.84 1.77 0.53
C LYS A 55 3.49 2.15 1.84
N VAL A 56 2.74 2.04 2.94
CA VAL A 56 3.33 2.20 4.27
C VAL A 56 4.02 0.89 4.60
N PRO A 57 5.36 0.84 4.74
CA PRO A 57 6.00 -0.35 5.26
C PRO A 57 5.49 -0.53 6.70
N SER A 58 4.70 -1.58 6.95
CA SER A 58 4.40 -1.96 8.31
C SER A 58 5.73 -2.24 9.00
N SER A 59 6.07 -1.46 10.02
CA SER A 59 7.31 -1.56 10.81
C SER A 59 7.37 -2.85 11.66
N GLY A 60 6.92 -3.98 11.12
CA GLY A 60 6.96 -5.30 11.72
C GLY A 60 7.49 -6.30 10.70
N SER A 61 8.79 -6.58 10.79
CA SER A 61 9.55 -7.66 10.14
C SER A 61 9.42 -7.82 8.63
N ASP A 62 10.27 -7.11 7.88
CA ASP A 62 10.96 -7.74 6.75
C ASP A 62 12.46 -7.62 7.00
N ARG A 63 13.00 -8.60 7.75
CA ARG A 63 14.44 -8.84 7.86
C ARG A 63 14.83 -9.71 6.66
N THR A 64 14.74 -9.17 5.46
CA THR A 64 15.45 -9.80 4.34
C THR A 64 16.85 -9.21 4.29
N GLU A 65 17.80 -10.05 4.65
CA GLU A 65 19.25 -9.86 4.68
C GLU A 65 19.79 -8.87 3.65
N THR A 66 20.24 -7.70 4.11
CA THR A 66 21.32 -6.98 3.42
C THR A 66 22.60 -7.77 3.69
N ASN A 67 22.81 -8.79 2.87
CA ASN A 67 24.07 -9.51 2.80
C ASN A 67 25.19 -8.50 2.43
N SER A 68 26.06 -8.25 3.40
CA SER A 68 27.46 -7.86 3.28
C SER A 68 27.82 -6.86 2.17
N ILE A 69 27.92 -5.58 2.52
CA ILE A 69 28.91 -4.69 1.88
C ILE A 69 29.65 -3.94 2.98
N ASN A 70 30.81 -4.52 3.33
CA ASN A 70 32.04 -3.95 3.85
C ASN A 70 31.99 -3.01 5.06
N SER A 71 32.49 -3.56 6.16
CA SER A 71 33.45 -2.90 7.03
C SER A 71 34.34 -1.90 6.28
N ASP A 72 34.17 -0.61 6.60
CA ASP A 72 35.25 0.37 6.59
C ASP A 72 34.99 1.37 7.73
N TRP A 73 35.74 1.14 8.81
CA TRP A 73 36.00 2.10 9.87
C TRP A 73 37.07 3.06 9.35
N GLU A 74 36.86 4.38 9.43
CA GLU A 74 37.88 5.47 9.42
C GLU A 74 37.11 6.81 9.32
N ALA A 75 37.23 7.82 10.19
CA ALA A 75 38.18 8.16 11.26
C ALA A 75 37.49 9.10 12.27
#